data_AF-A0A7C4QLK3-F1
#
_entry.id   AF-A0A7C4QLK3-F1
#
_cell.length_a   1.000
_cell.length_b   1.000
_cell.length_c   1.000
_cell.angle_alpha   90.00
_cell.angle_beta   90.00
_cell.angle_gamma   90.00
#
_symmetry.space_group_name_H-M   'P 1'
#
loop_
_entity.id
_entity.type
_entity.pdbx_description
1 polymer ?
#
loop_
_entity_poly.entity_id
_entity_poly.type
_entity_poly.pdbx_seq_one_letter_code
_entity_poly.pdbx_strand_id
1 'polypeptide(L)'
;MRYPLLNLLACPMCKNFPLRLYVIEKKVSERDYAVIKPFCDYYCGRHEKLVSSLDINKLECELCVKEDVLSGVLLCEKCGRWYPIINGIPFMYPDSRRVHPKVKSREEEFLKKYRDLLPSDVREKIK
;
A
#
# COMPACT_ATOMS: atom_id res chain seq x y z
N MET A 1 -0.76 -6.48 -4.68
CA MET A 1 0.29 -5.46 -4.54
C MET A 1 1.35 -6.00 -3.61
N ARG A 2 2.61 -6.06 -4.03
CA ARG A 2 3.70 -6.53 -3.15
C ARG A 2 4.30 -5.36 -2.37
N TYR A 3 4.78 -5.62 -1.16
CA TYR A 3 5.41 -4.59 -0.32
C TYR A 3 6.56 -3.82 -0.99
N PRO A 4 7.43 -4.43 -1.84
CA PRO A 4 8.49 -3.68 -2.49
C PRO A 4 8.01 -2.55 -3.40
N LEU A 5 6.74 -2.54 -3.84
CA LEU A 5 6.20 -1.44 -4.62
C LEU A 5 6.18 -0.12 -3.81
N LEU A 6 6.02 -0.18 -2.48
CA LEU A 6 6.05 1.01 -1.61
C LEU A 6 7.39 1.74 -1.61
N ASN A 7 8.46 1.08 -2.03
CA ASN A 7 9.75 1.72 -2.26
C ASN A 7 9.70 2.79 -3.37
N LEU A 8 8.70 2.71 -4.25
CA LEU A 8 8.57 3.57 -5.44
C LEU A 8 7.36 4.52 -5.36
N LEU A 9 6.34 4.18 -4.58
CA LEU A 9 5.07 4.92 -4.57
C LEU A 9 5.15 6.18 -3.73
N ALA A 10 4.93 7.32 -4.38
CA ALA A 10 4.67 8.60 -3.74
C ALA A 10 3.22 9.04 -3.94
N CYS A 11 2.73 9.90 -3.06
CA CYS A 11 1.40 10.50 -3.19
C CYS A 11 1.26 11.25 -4.53
N PRO A 12 0.28 10.90 -5.40
CA PRO A 12 0.06 11.59 -6.67
C PRO A 12 -0.21 13.08 -6.52
N MET A 13 -0.82 13.49 -5.40
CA MET A 13 -1.26 14.86 -5.13
C MET A 13 -0.14 15.79 -4.64
N CYS A 14 0.69 15.34 -3.70
CA CYS A 14 1.69 16.19 -3.04
C CYS A 14 3.12 15.66 -3.12
N LYS A 15 3.34 14.53 -3.81
CA LYS A 15 4.62 13.84 -3.98
C LYS A 15 5.30 13.40 -2.67
N ASN A 16 4.55 13.38 -1.56
CA ASN A 16 5.06 12.86 -0.31
C ASN A 16 5.40 11.38 -0.43
N PHE A 17 6.54 11.02 0.15
CA PHE A 17 7.03 9.67 0.29
C PHE A 17 7.59 9.52 1.72
N PRO A 18 7.38 8.38 2.40
CA PRO A 18 6.60 7.22 1.98
C PRO A 18 5.08 7.40 2.13
N LEU A 19 4.32 6.43 1.64
CA LEU A 19 2.89 6.24 1.96
C LEU A 19 2.75 5.16 3.03
N ARG A 20 1.89 5.39 4.01
CA ARG A 20 1.59 4.41 5.06
C ARG A 20 0.62 3.35 4.54
N LEU A 21 0.89 2.08 4.84
CA LEU A 21 0.09 0.97 4.34
C LEU A 21 -0.73 0.31 5.46
N TYR A 22 -2.03 0.20 5.23
CA TYR A 22 -2.94 -0.61 6.04
C TYR A 22 -3.37 -1.84 5.25
N VAL A 23 -2.99 -3.02 5.72
CA VAL A 23 -3.32 -4.30 5.07
C VAL A 23 -4.60 -4.86 5.69
N ILE A 24 -5.54 -5.25 4.83
CA ILE A 24 -6.80 -5.91 5.24
C ILE A 24 -6.77 -7.38 4.83
N GLU A 25 -6.44 -7.66 3.57
CA GLU A 25 -6.33 -9.02 3.03
C GLU A 25 -4.99 -9.17 2.31
N LYS A 26 -4.32 -10.30 2.53
CA LYS A 26 -3.10 -10.69 1.82
C LYS A 26 -3.13 -12.16 1.42
N LYS A 27 -2.38 -12.50 0.38
CA LYS A 27 -2.17 -13.87 -0.09
C LYS A 27 -0.68 -14.12 -0.26
N VAL A 28 -0.23 -15.33 0.05
CA VAL A 28 1.13 -15.78 -0.26
C VAL A 28 1.10 -16.54 -1.58
N SER A 29 2.02 -16.20 -2.49
CA SER A 29 2.24 -16.95 -3.72
C SER A 29 3.03 -18.23 -3.44
N GLU A 30 2.67 -19.31 -4.13
CA GLU A 30 3.41 -20.57 -4.13
C GLU A 30 4.72 -20.49 -4.95
N ARG A 31 4.92 -19.42 -5.72
CA ARG A 31 6.10 -19.25 -6.56
C ARG A 31 7.33 -18.94 -5.71
N ASP A 32 8.43 -19.64 -6.00
CA ASP A 32 9.74 -19.32 -5.46
C ASP A 32 10.44 -18.23 -6.27
N TYR A 33 11.18 -17.37 -5.56
CA TYR A 33 11.94 -16.28 -6.13
C TYR A 33 13.34 -16.30 -5.51
N ALA A 34 14.38 -16.31 -6.33
CA ALA A 34 15.73 -16.03 -5.86
C ALA A 34 15.84 -14.52 -5.57
N VAL A 35 16.21 -14.16 -4.35
CA VAL A 35 16.24 -12.77 -3.88
C VAL A 35 17.60 -12.44 -3.28
N ILE A 36 18.17 -11.32 -3.70
CA ILE A 36 19.34 -10.71 -3.04
C ILE A 36 18.82 -9.76 -1.97
N LYS A 37 19.40 -9.82 -0.77
CA LYS A 37 19.05 -8.93 0.35
C LYS A 37 20.02 -7.73 0.43
N PRO A 38 19.51 -6.54 0.74
CA PRO A 38 18.10 -6.16 0.77
C PRO A 38 17.50 -6.12 -0.64
N PHE A 39 16.24 -6.53 -0.80
CA PHE A 39 15.55 -6.45 -2.11
C PHE A 39 15.22 -5.00 -2.50
N CYS A 40 14.93 -4.15 -1.52
CA CYS A 40 14.63 -2.73 -1.71
C CYS A 40 15.93 -1.91 -1.61
N ASP A 41 16.05 -0.85 -2.40
CA ASP A 41 17.22 0.03 -2.42
C ASP A 41 17.12 1.21 -1.43
N TYR A 42 15.92 1.75 -1.18
CA TYR A 42 15.74 2.94 -0.35
C TYR A 42 14.81 2.74 0.86
N TYR A 43 13.61 2.20 0.67
CA TYR A 43 12.59 2.04 1.71
C TYR A 43 11.99 0.64 1.70
N CYS A 44 11.95 0.00 2.86
CA CYS A 44 11.31 -1.30 3.01
C CYS A 44 9.85 -1.12 3.41
N GLY A 45 8.93 -1.32 2.46
CA GLY A 45 7.48 -1.23 2.70
C GLY A 45 6.92 -2.22 3.72
N ARG A 46 7.58 -3.36 3.96
CA ARG A 46 7.16 -4.36 4.97
C ARG A 46 7.49 -3.92 6.40
N HIS A 47 8.65 -3.29 6.59
CA HIS A 47 9.12 -2.81 7.89
C HIS A 47 8.82 -1.32 8.12
N GLU A 48 8.24 -0.65 7.12
CA GLU A 48 7.92 0.78 7.08
C GLU A 48 9.10 1.70 7.44
N LYS A 49 10.32 1.35 7.02
CA LYS A 49 11.57 2.04 7.38
C LYS A 49 12.52 2.20 6.20
N LEU A 50 13.41 3.19 6.29
CA LEU A 50 14.53 3.33 5.37
C LEU A 50 15.45 2.10 5.47
N VAL A 51 15.91 1.59 4.33
CA VAL A 51 16.78 0.41 4.25
C VAL A 51 18.08 0.61 5.03
N SER A 52 18.61 1.84 5.04
CA SER A 52 19.81 2.22 5.79
C SER A 52 19.67 2.07 7.31
N SER A 53 18.43 2.00 7.83
CA SER A 53 18.14 1.86 9.27
C SER A 53 17.83 0.42 9.70
N LEU A 54 17.94 -0.54 8.78
CA LEU A 54 17.56 -1.94 9.01
C LEU A 54 18.78 -2.86 9.10
N ASP A 55 18.65 -3.93 9.88
CA ASP A 55 19.61 -5.02 9.93
C ASP A 55 19.32 -6.00 8.79
N ILE A 56 20.19 -6.02 7.78
CA ILE A 56 20.03 -6.80 6.55
C ILE A 56 19.84 -8.29 6.84
N ASN A 57 20.49 -8.82 7.90
CA ASN A 57 20.43 -10.23 8.26
C ASN A 57 19.06 -10.65 8.78
N LYS A 58 18.25 -9.69 9.26
CA LYS A 58 16.91 -9.94 9.80
C LYS A 58 15.81 -9.77 8.74
N LEU A 59 16.16 -9.43 7.51
CA LEU A 59 15.17 -9.20 6.45
C LEU A 59 14.67 -10.52 5.86
N GLU A 60 13.36 -10.70 5.87
CA GLU A 60 12.67 -11.84 5.26
C GLU A 60 12.26 -11.53 3.80
N CYS A 61 13.22 -11.12 2.96
CA CYS A 61 12.90 -10.66 1.61
C CYS A 61 12.27 -11.74 0.73
N GLU A 62 12.64 -13.01 0.90
CA GLU A 62 12.09 -14.15 0.16
C GLU A 62 10.60 -14.34 0.43
N LEU A 63 10.17 -14.14 1.68
CA LEU A 63 8.76 -14.16 2.05
C LEU A 63 8.06 -12.88 1.57
N CYS A 64 8.72 -11.73 1.72
CA CYS A 64 8.20 -10.42 1.34
C CYS A 64 7.80 -10.36 -0.14
N VAL A 65 8.59 -10.92 -1.06
CA VAL A 65 8.28 -10.91 -2.49
C VAL A 65 7.18 -11.89 -2.89
N LYS A 66 6.81 -12.83 -2.01
CA LYS A 66 5.70 -13.77 -2.21
C LYS A 66 4.37 -13.24 -1.68
N GLU A 67 4.39 -12.24 -0.80
CA GLU A 67 3.18 -11.69 -0.22
C GLU A 67 2.56 -10.62 -1.12
N ASP A 68 1.34 -10.90 -1.57
CA ASP A 68 0.48 -9.98 -2.30
C ASP A 68 -0.60 -9.44 -1.38
N VAL A 69 -0.53 -8.15 -1.07
CA VAL A 69 -1.64 -7.39 -0.46
C VAL A 69 -2.76 -7.30 -1.49
N LEU A 70 -3.91 -7.91 -1.18
CA LEU A 70 -5.09 -7.95 -2.05
C LEU A 70 -6.02 -6.76 -1.76
N SER A 71 -6.26 -6.49 -0.49
CA SER A 71 -7.14 -5.41 -0.04
C SER A 71 -6.44 -4.62 1.06
N GLY A 72 -6.52 -3.31 0.99
CA GLY A 72 -5.82 -2.42 1.92
C GLY A 72 -6.00 -0.95 1.57
N VAL A 73 -5.35 -0.06 2.31
CA VAL A 73 -5.36 1.38 2.06
C VAL A 73 -3.94 1.93 2.15
N LEU A 74 -3.59 2.79 1.20
CA LEU A 74 -2.43 3.66 1.29
C LEU A 74 -2.87 5.03 1.81
N LEU A 75 -2.26 5.51 2.88
CA LEU A 75 -2.52 6.83 3.46
C LEU A 75 -1.29 7.73 3.27
N CYS A 76 -1.51 8.93 2.74
CA CYS A 76 -0.51 9.98 2.74
C CYS A 76 -0.63 10.82 4.00
N GLU A 77 0.31 10.67 4.93
CA GLU A 77 0.29 11.38 6.21
C GLU A 77 0.49 12.90 6.06
N LYS A 78 1.15 13.36 4.99
CA LYS A 78 1.34 14.80 4.73
C LYS A 78 0.06 15.53 4.33
N CYS A 79 -0.77 14.92 3.49
CA CYS A 79 -1.89 15.61 2.85
C CYS A 79 -3.26 14.96 3.14
N GLY A 80 -3.28 13.85 3.88
CA GLY A 80 -4.47 13.13 4.31
C GLY A 80 -5.20 12.34 3.23
N ARG A 81 -4.69 12.29 1.99
CA ARG A 81 -5.33 11.48 0.94
C ARG A 81 -5.10 10.01 1.19
N TRP A 82 -6.16 9.23 0.96
CA TRP A 82 -6.14 7.78 1.02
C TRP A 82 -6.44 7.19 -0.36
N TYR A 83 -5.87 6.02 -0.62
CA TYR A 83 -6.02 5.27 -1.88
C TYR A 83 -6.32 3.81 -1.56
N PRO A 84 -7.44 3.23 -2.03
CA PRO A 84 -7.73 1.83 -1.80
C PRO A 84 -6.83 0.94 -2.64
N ILE A 85 -6.48 -0.23 -2.10
CA ILE A 85 -5.92 -1.35 -2.86
C ILE A 85 -7.08 -2.33 -3.07
N ILE A 86 -7.41 -2.59 -4.34
CA ILE A 86 -8.53 -3.45 -4.74
C ILE A 86 -7.98 -4.56 -5.62
N ASN A 87 -8.18 -5.82 -5.23
CA ASN A 87 -7.64 -7.00 -5.94
C ASN A 87 -6.13 -6.87 -6.23
N GLY A 88 -5.40 -6.29 -5.28
CA GLY A 88 -3.97 -6.08 -5.35
C GLY A 88 -3.51 -4.93 -6.25
N ILE A 89 -4.43 -4.10 -6.73
CA ILE A 89 -4.14 -2.92 -7.55
C ILE A 89 -4.38 -1.66 -6.70
N PRO A 90 -3.37 -0.80 -6.46
CA PRO A 90 -3.55 0.49 -5.81
C PRO A 90 -4.28 1.48 -6.71
N PHE A 91 -5.45 1.97 -6.28
CA PHE A 91 -6.27 2.94 -7.01
C PHE A 91 -5.84 4.35 -6.63
N MET A 92 -4.69 4.77 -7.15
CA MET A 92 -4.05 6.05 -6.84
C MET A 92 -4.51 7.18 -7.78
N TYR A 93 -5.81 7.28 -8.03
CA TYR A 93 -6.35 8.32 -8.91
C TYR A 93 -6.23 9.71 -8.25
N PRO A 94 -5.88 10.76 -9.01
CA PRO A 94 -5.95 12.13 -8.52
C PRO A 94 -7.42 12.54 -8.28
N ASP A 95 -7.63 13.52 -7.41
CA ASP A 95 -8.98 13.95 -6.98
C ASP A 95 -9.90 14.28 -8.17
N SER A 96 -9.37 14.93 -9.22
CA SER A 96 -10.12 15.25 -10.45
C SER A 96 -10.59 14.04 -11.26
N ARG A 97 -10.03 12.85 -11.02
CA ARG A 97 -10.42 11.59 -11.68
C ARG A 97 -11.26 10.70 -10.78
N ARG A 98 -11.27 10.92 -9.45
CA ARG A 98 -12.11 10.15 -8.50
C ARG A 98 -13.61 10.42 -8.70
N VAL A 99 -13.97 11.60 -9.23
CA VAL A 99 -15.36 11.93 -9.60
C VAL A 99 -15.90 11.10 -10.77
N HIS A 100 -15.03 10.45 -11.54
CA HIS A 100 -15.47 9.61 -12.66
C HIS A 100 -16.34 8.45 -12.13
N PRO A 101 -17.54 8.21 -12.67
CA PRO A 101 -18.51 7.26 -12.10
C PRO A 101 -17.94 5.86 -11.84
N LYS A 102 -17.13 5.33 -12.77
CA LYS A 102 -16.47 4.01 -12.62
C LYS A 102 -15.44 3.94 -11.50
N VAL A 103 -14.79 5.06 -11.17
CA VAL A 103 -13.82 5.12 -10.07
C VAL A 103 -14.59 5.22 -8.76
N LYS A 104 -15.53 6.17 -8.70
CA LYS A 104 -16.38 6.38 -7.53
C LYS A 104 -17.12 5.11 -7.09
N SER A 105 -17.75 4.39 -8.03
CA SER A 105 -18.49 3.17 -7.71
C SER A 105 -17.60 2.08 -7.10
N ARG A 106 -16.37 1.92 -7.61
CA ARG A 106 -15.40 0.95 -7.07
C ARG A 106 -14.91 1.34 -5.68
N GLU A 107 -14.73 2.62 -5.40
CA GLU A 107 -14.38 3.09 -4.05
C GLU A 107 -15.55 2.92 -3.07
N GLU A 108 -16.77 3.21 -3.50
CA GLU A 108 -17.98 2.98 -2.70
C GLU A 108 -18.18 1.50 -2.36
N GLU A 109 -17.98 0.60 -3.33
CA GLU A 109 -18.00 -0.85 -3.11
C GLU A 109 -16.92 -1.31 -2.12
N PHE A 110 -15.70 -0.80 -2.27
CA PHE A 110 -14.60 -1.07 -1.34
C PHE A 110 -14.96 -0.63 0.08
N LEU A 111 -15.48 0.58 0.25
CA LEU A 111 -15.88 1.11 1.55
C LEU A 111 -17.04 0.30 2.14
N LYS A 112 -18.05 -0.06 1.36
CA LYS A 112 -19.15 -0.90 1.82
C LYS A 112 -18.66 -2.23 2.39
N LYS A 113 -17.60 -2.80 1.82
CA LYS A 113 -17.03 -4.08 2.26
C LYS A 113 -16.09 -3.96 3.46
N TYR A 114 -15.29 -2.88 3.52
CA TYR A 114 -14.13 -2.84 4.43
C TYR A 114 -14.12 -1.68 5.44
N ARG A 115 -15.09 -0.76 5.40
CA ARG A 115 -15.08 0.46 6.23
C ARG A 115 -14.85 0.21 7.71
N ASP A 116 -15.41 -0.87 8.26
CA ASP A 116 -15.30 -1.19 9.70
C ASP A 116 -13.93 -1.77 10.10
N LEU A 117 -13.18 -2.31 9.13
CA LEU A 117 -11.81 -2.81 9.34
C LEU A 117 -10.76 -1.71 9.17
N LEU A 118 -11.15 -0.53 8.69
CA LEU A 118 -10.22 0.58 8.51
C LEU A 118 -9.87 1.23 9.86
N PRO A 119 -8.60 1.58 10.08
CA PRO A 119 -8.19 2.31 11.27
C PRO A 119 -8.86 3.70 11.34
N SER A 120 -8.95 4.27 12.54
CA SER A 120 -9.67 5.53 12.78
C SER A 120 -9.12 6.70 11.96
N ASP A 121 -7.80 6.80 11.86
CA ASP A 121 -7.11 7.84 11.10
C ASP A 121 -7.47 7.82 9.60
N VAL A 122 -7.73 6.66 9.01
CA VAL A 122 -8.25 6.54 7.64
C VAL A 122 -9.74 6.88 7.59
N ARG A 123 -10.54 6.36 8.52
CA ARG A 123 -11.99 6.60 8.58
C ARG A 123 -12.33 8.08 8.69
N GLU A 124 -11.54 8.85 9.44
CA GLU A 124 -11.67 10.30 9.58
C GLU A 124 -11.36 11.08 8.28
N LYS A 125 -10.60 10.49 7.35
CA LYS A 125 -10.28 11.12 6.04
C LYS A 125 -11.26 10.72 4.95
N ILE A 126 -12.10 9.71 5.17
CA ILE A 126 -13.17 9.31 4.26
C ILE A 126 -14.33 10.27 4.48
N LYS A 127 -14.47 11.24 3.57
CA LYS A 127 -15.63 12.13 3.50
C LYS A 127 -16.83 11.43 2.87
#